data_AF-A0A937UDT1-F1
#
_entry.id   AF-A0A937UDT1-F1
#
_cell.length_a   1.000
_cell.length_b   1.000
_cell.length_c   1.000
_cell.angle_alpha   90.00
_cell.angle_beta   90.00
_cell.angle_gamma   90.00
#
_symmetry.space_group_name_H-M   'P 1'
#
loop_
_entity.id
_entity.type
_entity.pdbx_description
1 polymer ?
#
loop_
_entity_poly.entity_id
_entity_poly.type
_entity_poly.pdbx_seq_one_letter_code
_entity_poly.pdbx_strand_id
1 'polypeptide(L)'
;MVRLLDLGYVSYLQSQTIYHAVAHCTTEASQGTIIILNPREPYVCIGYHQVLEKEIDTEYCTQKRIPFLRREVGGGTVYLDKEQLFFQCIFPSGSVPMKVDNLYKLFLQPAVNTYRKMGLDARYRPANDIQIGDKKICGTGAGRIGDASVVVGNIMFDFDHGEMSRVLRVSSEAFRNKVCEAMENYVTSLRAELGYIPEREAVKGLLISEFERMLEVPLLRGSLTPDERRMVAELDGRFTDPGWLHEEGGKINGWIKITTDVRVMESKYRSAGGPIRVLLRLKNDTIDDIVISCEFAFHSQIDLKGLEDHLMGQPVEAGSLLRTIKSFYASNDLQSAVITPDDMVRAIMGEKN
;
A
#
# COMPACT_ATOMS: atom_id res chain seq x y z
N MET A 1 -10.70 3.68 -30.13
CA MET A 1 -11.46 2.64 -29.40
C MET A 1 -10.53 1.96 -28.40
N VAL A 2 -11.06 1.50 -27.28
CA VAL A 2 -10.31 0.78 -26.24
C VAL A 2 -10.97 -0.58 -26.05
N ARG A 3 -10.17 -1.64 -25.92
CA ARG A 3 -10.68 -2.99 -25.68
C ARG A 3 -11.04 -3.15 -24.20
N LEU A 4 -12.23 -3.66 -23.91
CA LEU A 4 -12.68 -4.01 -22.56
C LEU A 4 -12.70 -5.53 -22.39
N LEU A 5 -11.97 -6.03 -21.38
CA LEU A 5 -12.06 -7.40 -20.90
C LEU A 5 -12.81 -7.41 -19.57
N ASP A 6 -14.12 -7.67 -19.60
CA ASP A 6 -14.94 -7.87 -18.40
C ASP A 6 -14.98 -9.37 -18.06
N LEU A 7 -14.16 -9.78 -17.11
CA LEU A 7 -13.85 -11.20 -16.85
C LEU A 7 -14.62 -11.79 -15.66
N GLY A 8 -15.43 -10.99 -14.95
CA GLY A 8 -16.16 -11.46 -13.77
C GLY A 8 -15.22 -11.92 -12.66
N TYR A 9 -15.40 -13.15 -12.18
CA TYR A 9 -14.56 -13.75 -11.14
C TYR A 9 -13.48 -14.66 -11.74
N VAL A 10 -12.22 -14.38 -11.41
CA VAL A 10 -11.05 -15.18 -11.81
C VAL A 10 -10.32 -15.72 -10.58
N SER A 11 -9.39 -16.66 -10.76
CA SER A 11 -8.55 -17.11 -9.65
C SER A 11 -7.66 -15.99 -9.14
N TYR A 12 -7.19 -16.07 -7.90
CA TYR A 12 -6.20 -15.12 -7.36
C TYR A 12 -4.97 -14.97 -8.27
N LEU A 13 -4.47 -16.08 -8.83
CA LEU A 13 -3.32 -16.08 -9.74
C LEU A 13 -3.63 -15.31 -11.03
N GLN A 14 -4.75 -15.63 -11.67
CA GLN A 14 -5.17 -14.98 -12.92
C GLN A 14 -5.56 -13.53 -12.74
N SER A 15 -5.99 -13.12 -11.54
CA SER A 15 -6.21 -11.71 -11.22
C SER A 15 -4.93 -10.88 -11.38
N GLN A 16 -3.75 -11.51 -11.27
CA GLN A 16 -2.45 -10.91 -11.52
C GLN A 16 -1.93 -11.26 -12.92
N THR A 17 -1.85 -12.52 -13.32
CA THR A 17 -1.14 -12.92 -14.56
C THR A 17 -1.83 -12.43 -15.84
N ILE A 18 -3.15 -12.23 -15.84
CA ILE A 18 -3.88 -11.76 -17.04
C ILE A 18 -3.40 -10.39 -17.51
N TYR A 19 -3.31 -9.40 -16.63
CA TYR A 19 -2.91 -8.06 -17.08
C TYR A 19 -1.43 -7.99 -17.46
N HIS A 20 -0.58 -8.77 -16.78
CA HIS A 20 0.83 -8.91 -17.16
C HIS A 20 0.93 -9.54 -18.56
N ALA A 21 0.15 -10.58 -18.84
CA ALA A 21 0.15 -11.22 -20.14
C ALA A 21 -0.30 -10.27 -21.26
N VAL A 22 -1.38 -9.51 -21.03
CA VAL A 22 -1.82 -8.47 -21.96
C VAL A 22 -0.71 -7.42 -22.16
N ALA A 23 0.00 -7.03 -21.10
CA ALA A 23 1.09 -6.08 -21.18
C ALA A 23 2.30 -6.62 -21.98
N HIS A 24 2.73 -7.86 -21.73
CA HIS A 24 3.80 -8.51 -22.50
C HIS A 24 3.45 -8.70 -23.99
N CYS A 25 2.17 -8.89 -24.30
CA CYS A 25 1.69 -8.97 -25.69
C CYS A 25 1.40 -7.59 -26.34
N THR A 26 1.48 -6.49 -25.58
CA THR A 26 1.21 -5.15 -26.10
C THR A 26 2.42 -4.61 -26.86
N THR A 27 2.16 -4.05 -28.05
CA THR A 27 3.15 -3.37 -28.89
C THR A 27 2.78 -1.89 -29.06
N GLU A 28 3.69 -1.07 -29.57
CA GLU A 28 3.42 0.35 -29.86
C GLU A 28 2.24 0.58 -30.85
N ALA A 29 1.92 -0.41 -31.69
CA ALA A 29 0.79 -0.35 -32.62
C ALA A 29 -0.54 -0.86 -32.03
N SER A 30 -0.52 -1.40 -30.80
CA SER A 30 -1.71 -1.95 -30.15
C SER A 30 -2.67 -0.85 -29.72
N GLN A 31 -3.95 -1.19 -29.59
CA GLN A 31 -4.92 -0.34 -28.89
C GLN A 31 -4.82 -0.55 -27.38
N GLY A 32 -5.21 0.45 -26.59
CA GLY A 32 -5.34 0.30 -25.14
C GLY A 32 -6.35 -0.79 -24.75
N THR A 33 -6.08 -1.46 -23.64
CA THR A 33 -6.96 -2.47 -23.03
C THR A 33 -7.26 -2.09 -21.58
N ILE A 34 -8.54 -2.15 -21.21
CA ILE A 34 -9.01 -2.07 -19.83
C ILE A 34 -9.56 -3.44 -19.45
N ILE A 35 -9.11 -3.96 -18.31
CA ILE A 35 -9.58 -5.23 -17.76
C ILE A 35 -10.34 -4.92 -16.48
N ILE A 36 -11.50 -5.53 -16.32
CA ILE A 36 -12.28 -5.49 -15.10
C ILE A 36 -12.50 -6.91 -14.62
N LEU A 37 -12.12 -7.18 -13.37
CA LEU A 37 -12.20 -8.52 -12.78
C LEU A 37 -12.32 -8.46 -11.26
N ASN A 38 -12.62 -9.61 -10.68
CA ASN A 38 -12.67 -9.85 -9.24
C ASN A 38 -11.88 -11.13 -8.95
N PRO A 39 -10.96 -11.14 -7.98
CA PRO A 39 -10.38 -12.38 -7.52
C PRO A 39 -11.43 -13.17 -6.75
N ARG A 40 -11.42 -14.49 -6.89
CA ARG A 40 -12.35 -15.38 -6.18
C ARG A 40 -11.86 -15.72 -4.78
N GLU A 41 -10.55 -15.88 -4.62
CA GLU A 41 -9.91 -16.26 -3.37
C GLU A 41 -9.09 -15.08 -2.80
N PRO A 42 -8.97 -14.96 -1.46
CA PRO A 42 -8.05 -14.02 -0.85
C PRO A 42 -6.60 -14.42 -1.11
N TYR A 43 -5.71 -13.43 -1.25
CA TYR A 43 -4.29 -13.65 -1.47
C TYR A 43 -3.47 -12.43 -1.05
N VAL A 44 -2.17 -12.63 -0.87
CA VAL A 44 -1.22 -11.55 -0.63
C VAL A 44 -0.38 -11.33 -1.88
N CYS A 45 -0.09 -10.08 -2.21
CA CYS A 45 0.78 -9.76 -3.34
C CYS A 45 1.86 -8.76 -2.94
N ILE A 46 3.12 -9.17 -3.06
CA ILE A 46 4.28 -8.29 -2.89
C ILE A 46 4.63 -7.62 -4.23
N GLY A 47 5.11 -6.38 -4.15
CA GLY A 47 5.59 -5.61 -5.29
C GLY A 47 6.93 -6.14 -5.82
N TYR A 48 7.23 -5.78 -7.07
CA TYR A 48 8.37 -6.31 -7.81
C TYR A 48 9.72 -6.24 -7.07
N HIS A 49 9.99 -5.13 -6.37
CA HIS A 49 11.27 -4.89 -5.70
C HIS A 49 11.29 -5.25 -4.20
N GLN A 50 10.22 -5.84 -3.66
CA GLN A 50 10.16 -6.17 -2.24
C GLN A 50 10.85 -7.51 -1.94
N VAL A 51 11.12 -7.80 -0.67
CA VAL A 51 11.75 -9.08 -0.27
C VAL A 51 10.74 -9.86 0.54
N LEU A 52 10.33 -11.03 0.04
CA LEU A 52 9.24 -11.83 0.60
C LEU A 52 9.32 -12.00 2.11
N GLU A 53 10.46 -12.47 2.62
CA GLU A 53 10.68 -12.77 4.04
C GLU A 53 10.75 -11.51 4.91
N LYS A 54 10.74 -10.32 4.32
CA LYS A 54 10.72 -9.06 5.08
C LYS A 54 9.34 -8.41 5.05
N GLU A 55 8.50 -8.80 4.10
CA GLU A 55 7.21 -8.20 3.88
C GLU A 55 6.07 -8.99 4.52
N ILE A 56 6.12 -10.32 4.41
CA ILE A 56 4.99 -11.18 4.78
C ILE A 56 5.39 -12.24 5.79
N ASP A 57 4.46 -12.56 6.69
CA ASP A 57 4.54 -13.69 7.60
C ASP A 57 4.13 -14.95 6.81
N THR A 58 5.13 -15.58 6.17
CA THR A 58 4.95 -16.75 5.30
C THR A 58 4.36 -17.95 6.06
N GLU A 59 4.72 -18.10 7.33
CA GLU A 59 4.24 -19.15 8.21
C GLU A 59 2.75 -18.96 8.49
N TYR A 60 2.33 -17.75 8.87
CA TYR A 60 0.92 -17.40 9.06
C TYR A 60 0.12 -17.62 7.78
N CYS A 61 0.61 -17.11 6.64
CA CYS A 61 -0.08 -17.26 5.35
C CYS A 61 -0.25 -18.75 4.98
N THR A 62 0.79 -19.56 5.18
CA THR A 62 0.73 -21.01 4.92
C THR A 62 -0.28 -21.71 5.83
N GLN A 63 -0.28 -21.40 7.13
CA GLN A 63 -1.23 -21.96 8.10
C GLN A 63 -2.69 -21.60 7.77
N LYS A 64 -2.94 -20.36 7.33
CA LYS A 64 -4.26 -19.86 6.92
C LYS A 64 -4.65 -20.25 5.49
N ARG A 65 -3.75 -20.89 4.74
CA ARG A 65 -3.93 -21.21 3.31
C ARG A 65 -4.22 -19.97 2.47
N ILE A 66 -3.57 -18.86 2.80
CA ILE A 66 -3.61 -17.62 2.02
C ILE A 66 -2.42 -17.68 1.05
N PRO A 67 -2.65 -17.84 -0.26
CA PRO A 67 -1.58 -17.84 -1.23
C PRO A 67 -0.93 -16.45 -1.31
N PHE A 68 0.34 -16.42 -1.68
CA PHE A 68 1.09 -15.18 -1.89
C PHE A 68 1.87 -15.20 -3.19
N LEU A 69 1.97 -14.04 -3.82
CA LEU A 69 2.53 -13.85 -5.16
C LEU A 69 3.46 -12.63 -5.19
N ARG A 70 4.40 -12.61 -6.15
CA ARG A 70 5.14 -11.41 -6.56
C ARG A 70 4.65 -10.96 -7.93
N ARG A 71 4.31 -9.67 -8.07
CA ARG A 71 3.92 -9.05 -9.35
C ARG A 71 5.09 -8.28 -9.98
N GLU A 72 5.02 -8.01 -11.28
CA GLU A 72 6.05 -7.26 -12.03
C GLU A 72 5.85 -5.73 -11.98
N VAL A 73 4.82 -5.25 -11.29
CA VAL A 73 4.59 -3.82 -11.06
C VAL A 73 5.02 -3.41 -9.65
N GLY A 74 5.28 -2.12 -9.47
CA GLY A 74 5.69 -1.56 -8.19
C GLY A 74 4.56 -1.50 -7.15
N GLY A 75 4.78 -0.69 -6.11
CA GLY A 75 3.89 -0.58 -4.95
C GLY A 75 4.28 -1.53 -3.82
N GLY A 76 3.59 -1.40 -2.69
CA GLY A 76 3.85 -2.21 -1.49
C GLY A 76 3.11 -3.53 -1.47
N THR A 77 3.25 -4.23 -0.35
CA THR A 77 2.56 -5.48 -0.03
C THR A 77 1.07 -5.20 0.18
N VAL A 78 0.21 -6.02 -0.42
CA VAL A 78 -1.25 -5.84 -0.36
C VAL A 78 -1.96 -7.16 -0.09
N TYR A 79 -3.03 -7.11 0.71
CA TYR A 79 -4.01 -8.17 0.88
C TYR A 79 -5.20 -7.89 -0.03
N LEU A 80 -5.55 -8.86 -0.87
CA LEU A 80 -6.53 -8.71 -1.94
C LEU A 80 -7.53 -9.87 -1.88
N ASP A 81 -8.81 -9.58 -2.11
CA ASP A 81 -9.87 -10.57 -1.98
C ASP A 81 -11.11 -10.25 -2.85
N LYS A 82 -12.15 -11.08 -2.72
CA LYS A 82 -13.39 -10.99 -3.49
C LYS A 82 -14.19 -9.71 -3.25
N GLU A 83 -13.93 -8.97 -2.17
CA GLU A 83 -14.61 -7.70 -1.87
C GLU A 83 -13.98 -6.51 -2.61
N GLN A 84 -13.13 -6.79 -3.61
CA GLN A 84 -12.44 -5.77 -4.40
C GLN A 84 -12.68 -6.01 -5.90
N LEU A 85 -13.18 -4.98 -6.59
CA LEU A 85 -13.32 -4.97 -8.05
C LEU A 85 -12.10 -4.28 -8.65
N PHE A 86 -11.30 -5.01 -9.42
CA PHE A 86 -10.09 -4.48 -10.05
C PHE A 86 -10.42 -3.84 -11.38
N PHE A 87 -9.72 -2.75 -11.67
CA PHE A 87 -9.56 -2.22 -13.01
C PHE A 87 -8.06 -2.15 -13.33
N GLN A 88 -7.69 -2.67 -14.50
CA GLN A 88 -6.30 -2.74 -14.95
C GLN A 88 -6.22 -2.09 -16.33
N CYS A 89 -5.46 -1.01 -16.45
CA CYS A 89 -5.29 -0.22 -17.65
C CYS A 89 -3.94 -0.54 -18.27
N ILE A 90 -3.93 -1.09 -19.48
CA ILE A 90 -2.74 -1.52 -20.21
C ILE A 90 -2.74 -0.78 -21.55
N PHE A 91 -1.80 0.14 -21.71
CA PHE A 91 -1.72 0.99 -22.89
C PHE A 91 -0.30 0.97 -23.45
N PRO A 92 -0.11 1.05 -24.79
CA PRO A 92 1.21 1.29 -25.36
C PRO A 92 1.83 2.55 -24.76
N SER A 93 3.10 2.48 -24.37
CA SER A 93 3.74 3.55 -23.62
C SER A 93 3.82 4.86 -24.40
N GLY A 94 3.94 4.81 -25.72
CA GLY A 94 3.88 6.00 -26.58
C GLY A 94 2.51 6.68 -26.65
N SER A 95 1.43 6.01 -26.21
CA SER A 95 0.06 6.52 -26.30
C SER A 95 -0.44 7.24 -25.03
N VAL A 96 0.36 7.24 -23.96
CA VAL A 96 -0.01 7.77 -22.64
C VAL A 96 1.10 8.64 -22.05
N PRO A 97 0.83 9.48 -21.03
CA PRO A 97 1.86 10.30 -20.41
C PRO A 97 3.04 9.47 -19.87
N MET A 98 4.28 9.91 -20.13
CA MET A 98 5.47 9.20 -19.63
C MET A 98 5.65 9.30 -18.11
N LYS A 99 5.18 10.40 -17.50
CA LYS A 99 5.32 10.61 -16.05
C LYS A 99 4.27 9.80 -15.30
N VAL A 100 4.71 9.01 -14.33
CA VAL A 100 3.83 8.12 -13.53
C VAL A 100 2.70 8.88 -12.81
N ASP A 101 2.97 10.07 -12.30
CA ASP A 101 1.94 10.89 -11.64
C ASP A 101 0.81 11.27 -12.58
N ASN A 102 1.14 11.56 -13.85
CA ASN A 102 0.14 11.86 -14.87
C ASN A 102 -0.62 10.61 -15.30
N LEU A 103 0.04 9.44 -15.33
CA LEU A 103 -0.63 8.15 -15.56
C LEU A 103 -1.65 7.85 -14.46
N TYR A 104 -1.26 7.98 -13.19
CA TYR A 104 -2.18 7.81 -12.06
C TYR A 104 -3.34 8.79 -12.16
N LYS A 105 -3.07 10.07 -12.39
CA LYS A 105 -4.14 11.07 -12.54
C LYS A 105 -5.11 10.70 -13.67
N LEU A 106 -4.61 10.23 -14.81
CA LEU A 106 -5.45 9.81 -15.95
C LEU A 106 -6.32 8.60 -15.60
N PHE A 107 -5.71 7.52 -15.10
CA PHE A 107 -6.38 6.22 -14.95
C PHE A 107 -7.12 6.03 -13.62
N LEU A 108 -6.83 6.84 -12.59
CA LEU A 108 -7.58 6.82 -11.33
C LEU A 108 -8.79 7.76 -11.33
N GLN A 109 -8.82 8.76 -12.22
CA GLN A 109 -9.93 9.71 -12.28
C GLN A 109 -11.30 9.05 -12.58
N PRO A 110 -11.42 8.02 -13.45
CA PRO A 110 -12.65 7.27 -13.60
C PRO A 110 -13.19 6.70 -12.28
N ALA A 111 -12.32 6.08 -11.48
CA ALA A 111 -12.69 5.55 -10.16
C ALA A 111 -13.11 6.66 -9.17
N VAL A 112 -12.41 7.81 -9.17
CA VAL A 112 -12.81 8.99 -8.38
C VAL A 112 -14.23 9.42 -8.75
N ASN A 113 -14.54 9.49 -10.04
CA ASN A 113 -15.87 9.92 -10.50
C ASN A 113 -16.95 8.88 -10.19
N THR A 114 -16.62 7.58 -10.24
CA THR A 114 -17.51 6.50 -9.80
C THR A 114 -17.92 6.68 -8.35
N TYR A 115 -16.97 6.91 -7.44
CA TYR A 115 -17.26 7.19 -6.03
C TYR A 115 -18.14 8.44 -5.85
N ARG A 116 -17.87 9.51 -6.62
CA ARG A 116 -18.70 10.73 -6.60
C ARG A 116 -20.13 10.51 -7.07
N LYS A 117 -20.34 9.68 -8.09
CA LYS A 117 -21.68 9.28 -8.54
C LYS A 117 -22.45 8.46 -7.49
N MET A 118 -21.74 7.86 -6.54
CA MET A 118 -22.31 7.15 -5.40
C MET A 118 -22.53 8.09 -4.19
N GLY A 119 -22.30 9.40 -4.33
CA GLY A 119 -22.52 10.39 -3.29
C GLY A 119 -21.33 10.62 -2.35
N LEU A 120 -20.17 10.04 -2.64
CA LEU A 120 -18.97 10.16 -1.81
C LEU A 120 -18.08 11.31 -2.30
N ASP A 121 -17.58 12.15 -1.39
CA ASP A 121 -16.62 13.22 -1.71
C ASP A 121 -15.20 12.68 -1.93
N ALA A 122 -15.06 11.83 -2.95
CA ALA A 122 -13.79 11.24 -3.32
C ALA A 122 -12.92 12.23 -4.07
N ARG A 123 -11.61 12.22 -3.79
CA ARG A 123 -10.61 13.00 -4.52
C ARG A 123 -9.35 12.18 -4.78
N TYR A 124 -8.70 12.48 -5.90
CA TYR A 124 -7.35 11.99 -6.16
C TYR A 124 -6.35 12.73 -5.25
N ARG A 125 -5.55 11.98 -4.51
CA ARG A 125 -4.43 12.47 -3.72
C ARG A 125 -3.14 11.95 -4.35
N PRO A 126 -2.35 12.83 -4.99
CA PRO A 126 -1.00 12.46 -5.44
C PRO A 126 -0.19 11.93 -4.26
N ALA A 127 0.62 10.88 -4.44
CA ALA A 127 1.03 10.33 -5.73
C ALA A 127 0.00 9.38 -6.39
N ASN A 128 -0.71 8.56 -5.62
CA ASN A 128 -1.47 7.44 -6.20
C ASN A 128 -2.71 6.99 -5.40
N ASP A 129 -3.20 7.79 -4.46
CA ASP A 129 -4.36 7.42 -3.64
C ASP A 129 -5.65 8.08 -4.14
N ILE A 130 -6.78 7.42 -3.86
CA ILE A 130 -8.11 8.03 -3.85
C ILE A 130 -8.55 8.09 -2.40
N GLN A 131 -8.97 9.27 -1.95
CA GLN A 131 -9.33 9.53 -0.56
C GLN A 131 -10.76 10.08 -0.42
N ILE A 132 -11.42 9.72 0.67
CA ILE A 132 -12.61 10.37 1.22
C ILE A 132 -12.22 10.89 2.61
N GLY A 133 -12.37 12.20 2.86
CA GLY A 133 -11.73 12.80 4.03
C GLY A 133 -10.22 12.51 3.99
N ASP A 134 -9.60 12.03 5.06
CA ASP A 134 -8.20 11.59 5.08
C ASP A 134 -8.01 10.07 4.87
N LYS A 135 -9.08 9.34 4.55
CA LYS A 135 -9.07 7.89 4.41
C LYS A 135 -8.92 7.46 2.96
N LYS A 136 -7.99 6.56 2.69
CA LYS A 136 -7.77 5.92 1.39
C LYS A 136 -8.85 4.87 1.12
N ILE A 137 -9.43 4.87 -0.08
CA ILE A 137 -10.50 3.93 -0.51
C ILE A 137 -10.12 3.10 -1.75
N CYS A 138 -8.84 3.08 -2.16
CA CYS A 138 -8.39 2.19 -3.23
C CYS A 138 -6.96 1.71 -3.02
N GLY A 139 -6.64 0.47 -3.41
CA GLY A 139 -5.28 0.03 -3.69
C GLY A 139 -4.88 0.38 -5.13
N THR A 140 -3.64 0.83 -5.35
CA THR A 140 -3.15 1.17 -6.68
C THR A 140 -1.70 0.75 -6.88
N GLY A 141 -1.33 0.48 -8.13
CA GLY A 141 0.04 0.21 -8.55
C GLY A 141 0.23 0.58 -10.01
N ALA A 142 1.46 0.87 -10.39
CA ALA A 142 1.82 1.15 -11.77
C ALA A 142 3.21 0.60 -12.08
N GLY A 143 3.46 0.38 -13.36
CA GLY A 143 4.74 -0.09 -13.86
C GLY A 143 4.80 -0.04 -15.38
N ARG A 144 5.97 -0.34 -15.91
CA ARG A 144 6.18 -0.56 -17.34
C ARG A 144 6.57 -2.02 -17.55
N ILE A 145 5.90 -2.69 -18.47
CA ILE A 145 6.15 -4.08 -18.84
C ILE A 145 6.32 -4.10 -20.36
N GLY A 146 7.55 -4.32 -20.84
CA GLY A 146 7.88 -4.17 -22.25
C GLY A 146 7.51 -2.78 -22.79
N ASP A 147 6.68 -2.78 -23.85
CA ASP A 147 6.16 -1.57 -24.47
C ASP A 147 4.88 -1.04 -23.81
N ALA A 148 4.31 -1.75 -22.84
CA ALA A 148 3.10 -1.33 -22.13
C ALA A 148 3.40 -0.50 -20.88
N SER A 149 2.63 0.58 -20.73
CA SER A 149 2.40 1.26 -19.45
C SER A 149 1.18 0.66 -18.78
N VAL A 150 1.34 0.27 -17.51
CA VAL A 150 0.31 -0.42 -16.73
C VAL A 150 -0.06 0.40 -15.51
N VAL A 151 -1.36 0.62 -15.31
CA VAL A 151 -1.92 1.14 -14.06
C VAL A 151 -3.01 0.18 -13.57
N VAL A 152 -2.88 -0.27 -12.34
CA VAL A 152 -3.86 -1.13 -11.67
C VAL A 152 -4.46 -0.37 -10.51
N GLY A 153 -5.77 -0.47 -10.36
CA GLY A 153 -6.48 0.01 -9.19
C GLY A 153 -7.64 -0.91 -8.83
N ASN A 154 -8.29 -0.63 -7.71
CA ASN A 154 -9.50 -1.32 -7.30
C ASN A 154 -10.57 -0.36 -6.77
N ILE A 155 -11.80 -0.87 -6.73
CA ILE A 155 -12.90 -0.34 -5.92
C ILE A 155 -13.08 -1.30 -4.74
N MET A 156 -12.91 -0.81 -3.51
CA MET A 156 -13.00 -1.62 -2.30
C MET A 156 -14.43 -1.61 -1.76
N PHE A 157 -15.17 -2.70 -1.94
CA PHE A 157 -16.51 -2.86 -1.36
C PHE A 157 -16.42 -3.06 0.15
N ASP A 158 -15.41 -3.82 0.56
CA ASP A 158 -15.04 -4.05 1.95
C ASP A 158 -13.52 -4.22 2.06
N PHE A 159 -12.99 -4.13 3.29
CA PHE A 159 -11.56 -4.34 3.53
C PHE A 159 -11.32 -4.87 4.95
N ASP A 160 -10.58 -5.98 5.07
CA ASP A 160 -10.21 -6.57 6.35
C ASP A 160 -8.85 -6.04 6.82
N HIS A 161 -8.88 -4.97 7.62
CA HIS A 161 -7.68 -4.36 8.21
C HIS A 161 -6.94 -5.34 9.13
N GLY A 162 -7.68 -6.20 9.82
CA GLY A 162 -7.14 -7.19 10.74
C GLY A 162 -6.30 -8.24 10.00
N GLU A 163 -6.85 -8.84 8.95
CA GLU A 163 -6.15 -9.84 8.14
C GLU A 163 -4.95 -9.21 7.42
N MET A 164 -5.10 -8.00 6.85
CA MET A 164 -3.99 -7.24 6.26
C MET A 164 -2.85 -7.04 7.26
N SER A 165 -3.14 -6.73 8.52
CA SER A 165 -2.10 -6.55 9.55
C SER A 165 -1.39 -7.86 9.92
N ARG A 166 -2.11 -9.00 9.88
CA ARG A 166 -1.60 -10.32 10.27
C ARG A 166 -0.71 -10.94 9.20
N VAL A 167 -1.00 -10.68 7.92
CA VAL A 167 -0.16 -11.18 6.82
C VAL A 167 1.19 -10.49 6.73
N LEU A 168 1.33 -9.28 7.30
CA LEU A 168 2.59 -8.53 7.28
C LEU A 168 3.58 -9.11 8.28
N ARG A 169 4.84 -9.24 7.85
CA ARG A 169 5.95 -9.55 8.74
C ARG A 169 6.38 -8.29 9.48
N VAL A 170 6.03 -8.25 10.75
CA VAL A 170 6.36 -7.16 11.68
C VAL A 170 7.19 -7.69 12.83
N SER A 171 8.06 -6.85 13.39
CA SER A 171 9.01 -7.25 14.44
C SER A 171 8.39 -7.49 15.82
N SER A 172 7.08 -7.26 15.98
CA SER A 172 6.37 -7.41 17.25
C SER A 172 4.84 -7.33 17.09
N GLU A 173 4.12 -7.87 18.08
CA GLU A 173 2.65 -7.73 18.15
C GLU A 173 2.19 -6.29 18.42
N ALA A 174 2.91 -5.53 19.25
CA ALA A 174 2.57 -4.12 19.49
C ALA A 174 2.71 -3.28 18.21
N PHE A 175 3.72 -3.54 17.36
CA PHE A 175 3.81 -2.87 16.06
C PHE A 175 2.69 -3.31 15.12
N ARG A 176 2.33 -4.61 15.12
CA ARG A 176 1.16 -5.11 14.36
C ARG A 176 -0.12 -4.35 14.73
N ASN A 177 -0.38 -4.18 16.02
CA ASN A 177 -1.57 -3.49 16.51
C ASN A 177 -1.57 -2.03 16.05
N LYS A 178 -0.43 -1.34 16.10
CA LYS A 178 -0.31 0.04 15.63
C LYS A 178 -0.48 0.18 14.12
N VAL A 179 -0.04 -0.82 13.35
CA VAL A 179 -0.32 -0.91 11.90
C VAL A 179 -1.81 -1.13 11.65
N CYS A 180 -2.45 -2.05 12.38
CA CYS A 180 -3.89 -2.31 12.28
C CYS A 180 -4.72 -1.05 12.59
N GLU A 181 -4.45 -0.40 13.73
CA GLU A 181 -5.12 0.83 14.15
C GLU A 181 -4.92 1.96 13.12
N ALA A 182 -3.71 2.11 12.57
CA ALA A 182 -3.46 3.09 11.53
C ALA A 182 -4.28 2.78 10.26
N MET A 183 -4.41 1.51 9.87
CA MET A 183 -5.25 1.14 8.73
C MET A 183 -6.74 1.39 9.02
N GLU A 184 -7.26 1.04 10.20
CA GLU A 184 -8.65 1.32 10.59
C GLU A 184 -8.98 2.82 10.56
N ASN A 185 -8.02 3.66 10.96
CA ASN A 185 -8.17 5.11 10.95
C ASN A 185 -8.06 5.73 9.56
N TYR A 186 -7.23 5.18 8.66
CA TYR A 186 -6.83 5.84 7.42
C TYR A 186 -7.13 5.06 6.12
N VAL A 187 -7.73 3.88 6.20
CA VAL A 187 -8.19 3.09 5.06
C VAL A 187 -9.67 2.77 5.24
N THR A 188 -10.46 3.01 4.21
CA THR A 188 -11.92 2.83 4.23
C THR A 188 -12.41 2.02 3.04
N SER A 189 -13.70 1.69 3.02
CA SER A 189 -14.38 0.90 1.99
C SER A 189 -15.77 1.46 1.71
N LEU A 190 -16.41 1.02 0.64
CA LEU A 190 -17.79 1.41 0.34
C LEU A 190 -18.75 1.03 1.48
N ARG A 191 -18.57 -0.14 2.09
CA ARG A 191 -19.36 -0.56 3.26
C ARG A 191 -19.26 0.46 4.40
N ALA A 192 -18.04 0.89 4.72
CA ALA A 192 -17.81 1.82 5.83
C ALA A 192 -18.37 3.21 5.54
N GLU A 193 -18.22 3.72 4.33
CA GLU A 193 -18.66 5.08 3.97
C GLU A 193 -20.17 5.18 3.68
N LEU A 194 -20.78 4.13 3.12
CA LEU A 194 -22.21 4.11 2.78
C LEU A 194 -23.09 3.45 3.84
N GLY A 195 -22.50 2.68 4.76
CA GLY A 195 -23.23 1.85 5.73
C GLY A 195 -23.79 0.54 5.15
N TYR A 196 -23.57 0.26 3.86
CA TYR A 196 -23.98 -0.98 3.18
C TYR A 196 -23.05 -1.30 2.01
N ILE A 197 -23.06 -2.55 1.54
CA ILE A 197 -22.35 -2.95 0.32
C ILE A 197 -23.27 -2.72 -0.89
N PRO A 198 -22.92 -1.81 -1.82
CA PRO A 198 -23.70 -1.58 -3.02
C PRO A 198 -23.62 -2.75 -4.00
N GLU A 199 -24.58 -2.83 -4.92
CA GLU A 199 -24.63 -3.87 -5.95
C GLU A 199 -23.44 -3.74 -6.92
N ARG A 200 -22.72 -4.83 -7.13
CA ARG A 200 -21.41 -4.83 -7.80
C ARG A 200 -21.52 -4.49 -9.29
N GLU A 201 -22.52 -5.03 -9.98
CA GLU A 201 -22.71 -4.77 -11.41
C GLU A 201 -23.08 -3.30 -11.68
N ALA A 202 -23.82 -2.65 -10.78
CA ALA A 202 -24.10 -1.23 -10.83
C ALA A 202 -22.83 -0.39 -10.69
N VAL A 203 -21.98 -0.70 -9.69
CA VAL A 203 -20.69 -0.02 -9.50
C VAL A 203 -19.76 -0.25 -10.69
N LYS A 204 -19.70 -1.48 -11.22
CA LYS A 204 -18.94 -1.81 -12.42
C LYS A 204 -19.43 -1.02 -13.65
N GLY A 205 -20.75 -0.94 -13.84
CA GLY A 205 -21.37 -0.17 -14.91
C GLY A 205 -20.99 1.31 -14.84
N LEU A 206 -21.07 1.92 -13.65
CA LEU A 206 -20.62 3.29 -13.42
C LEU A 206 -19.13 3.48 -13.79
N LEU A 207 -18.27 2.56 -13.36
CA LEU A 207 -16.85 2.60 -13.65
C LEU A 207 -16.55 2.53 -15.16
N ILE A 208 -17.19 1.61 -15.88
CA ILE A 208 -17.07 1.49 -17.34
C ILE A 208 -17.50 2.81 -18.01
N SER A 209 -18.67 3.34 -17.64
CA SER A 209 -19.15 4.61 -18.21
C SER A 209 -18.22 5.78 -17.92
N GLU A 210 -17.59 5.83 -16.74
CA GLU A 210 -16.60 6.87 -16.43
C GLU A 210 -15.29 6.69 -17.23
N PHE A 211 -14.86 5.46 -17.52
CA PHE A 211 -13.74 5.23 -18.43
C PHE A 211 -14.06 5.70 -19.85
N GLU A 212 -15.23 5.36 -20.39
CA GLU A 212 -15.67 5.81 -21.73
C GLU A 212 -15.72 7.34 -21.82
N ARG A 213 -16.27 7.98 -20.78
CA ARG A 213 -16.37 9.44 -20.71
C ARG A 213 -15.00 10.11 -20.60
N MET A 214 -14.10 9.59 -19.78
CA MET A 214 -12.78 10.18 -19.55
C MET A 214 -11.80 9.96 -20.70
N LEU A 215 -11.91 8.84 -21.41
CA LEU A 215 -11.05 8.51 -22.56
C LEU A 215 -11.63 9.01 -23.89
N GLU A 216 -12.85 9.55 -23.88
CA GLU A 216 -13.58 10.05 -25.06
C GLU A 216 -13.69 9.03 -26.20
N VAL A 217 -13.70 7.74 -25.85
CA VAL A 217 -13.80 6.61 -26.79
C VAL A 217 -14.64 5.48 -26.17
N PRO A 218 -15.38 4.72 -26.99
CA PRO A 218 -16.13 3.58 -26.49
C PRO A 218 -15.20 2.44 -26.04
N LEU A 219 -15.65 1.73 -25.01
CA LEU A 219 -15.04 0.51 -24.50
C LEU A 219 -15.69 -0.69 -25.18
N LEU A 220 -15.00 -1.30 -26.14
CA LEU A 220 -15.53 -2.43 -26.91
C LEU A 220 -15.14 -3.75 -26.25
N ARG A 221 -16.16 -4.54 -25.89
CA ARG A 221 -15.96 -5.87 -25.30
C ARG A 221 -15.12 -6.74 -26.22
N GLY A 222 -14.12 -7.39 -25.65
CA GLY A 222 -13.28 -8.37 -26.32
C GLY A 222 -13.03 -9.59 -25.45
N SER A 223 -12.19 -10.48 -25.96
CA SER A 223 -11.65 -11.62 -25.22
C SER A 223 -10.13 -11.58 -25.26
N LEU A 224 -9.50 -12.38 -24.41
CA LEU A 224 -8.07 -12.66 -24.56
C LEU A 224 -7.79 -13.20 -25.97
N THR A 225 -6.67 -12.81 -26.55
CA THR A 225 -6.17 -13.40 -27.80
C THR A 225 -5.53 -14.77 -27.52
N PRO A 226 -5.28 -15.60 -28.55
CA PRO A 226 -4.52 -16.84 -28.38
C PRO A 226 -3.13 -16.60 -27.76
N ASP A 227 -2.46 -15.51 -28.14
CA ASP A 227 -1.12 -15.18 -27.65
C ASP A 227 -1.16 -14.75 -26.18
N GLU A 228 -2.14 -13.92 -25.81
CA GLU A 228 -2.36 -13.54 -24.41
C GLU A 228 -2.67 -14.77 -23.55
N ARG A 229 -3.48 -15.72 -24.04
CA ARG A 229 -3.74 -16.98 -23.31
C ARG A 229 -2.48 -17.82 -23.12
N ARG A 230 -1.60 -17.89 -24.13
CA ARG A 230 -0.32 -18.61 -24.01
C ARG A 230 0.58 -17.92 -22.97
N MET A 231 0.64 -16.60 -23.00
CA MET A 231 1.41 -15.81 -22.04
C MET A 231 0.84 -15.91 -20.62
N VAL A 232 -0.48 -15.97 -20.44
CA VAL A 232 -1.09 -16.25 -19.12
C VAL A 232 -0.60 -17.59 -18.57
N ALA A 233 -0.59 -18.65 -19.38
CA ALA A 233 -0.13 -19.97 -18.92
C ALA A 233 1.37 -19.97 -18.54
N GLU A 234 2.20 -19.23 -19.28
CA GLU A 234 3.62 -19.04 -18.96
C GLU A 234 3.79 -18.29 -17.63
N LEU A 235 3.07 -17.18 -17.45
CA LEU A 235 3.14 -16.38 -16.23
C LEU A 235 2.52 -17.06 -15.02
N ASP A 236 1.50 -17.90 -15.19
CA ASP A 236 0.96 -18.75 -14.11
C ASP A 236 2.06 -19.67 -13.56
N GLY A 237 2.88 -20.26 -14.44
CA GLY A 237 4.05 -21.04 -14.08
C GLY A 237 5.12 -20.20 -13.37
N ARG A 238 5.46 -19.03 -13.92
CA ARG A 238 6.48 -18.15 -13.32
C ARG A 238 6.05 -17.56 -11.97
N PHE A 239 4.80 -17.12 -11.82
CA PHE A 239 4.34 -16.46 -10.58
C PHE A 239 4.18 -17.44 -9.41
N THR A 240 4.12 -18.74 -9.70
CA THR A 240 4.11 -19.81 -8.71
C THR A 240 5.49 -20.45 -8.50
N ASP A 241 6.49 -20.05 -9.30
CA ASP A 241 7.87 -20.50 -9.15
C ASP A 241 8.51 -19.90 -7.88
N PRO A 242 9.08 -20.72 -6.98
CA PRO A 242 9.76 -20.22 -5.80
C PRO A 242 10.92 -19.29 -6.13
N GLY A 243 11.67 -19.54 -7.21
CA GLY A 243 12.78 -18.68 -7.64
C GLY A 243 12.31 -17.25 -7.90
N TRP A 244 11.19 -17.09 -8.60
CA TRP A 244 10.55 -15.79 -8.81
C TRP A 244 10.07 -15.13 -7.50
N LEU A 245 9.43 -15.89 -6.61
CA LEU A 245 8.95 -15.37 -5.32
C LEU A 245 10.10 -14.88 -4.43
N HIS A 246 11.23 -15.58 -4.44
CA HIS A 246 12.39 -15.32 -3.58
C HIS A 246 13.45 -14.40 -4.21
N GLU A 247 13.19 -13.78 -5.37
CA GLU A 247 14.12 -12.82 -5.97
C GLU A 247 14.52 -11.70 -4.98
N GLU A 248 15.81 -11.36 -4.98
CA GLU A 248 16.34 -10.31 -4.12
C GLU A 248 15.82 -8.92 -4.54
N GLY A 249 15.28 -8.20 -3.56
CA GLY A 249 14.70 -6.87 -3.71
C GLY A 249 15.61 -5.74 -3.22
N GLY A 250 15.16 -4.51 -3.44
CA GLY A 250 15.87 -3.27 -3.09
C GLY A 250 15.98 -3.01 -1.58
N LYS A 251 16.61 -1.87 -1.22
CA LYS A 251 16.82 -1.47 0.18
C LYS A 251 15.50 -1.32 0.94
N ILE A 252 15.49 -1.86 2.14
CA ILE A 252 14.41 -1.72 3.12
C ILE A 252 14.38 -0.27 3.61
N ASN A 253 13.19 0.31 3.66
CA ASN A 253 12.92 1.42 4.56
C ASN A 253 12.05 0.86 5.69
N GLY A 254 12.38 1.08 6.96
CA GLY A 254 11.65 0.50 8.11
C GLY A 254 10.20 0.99 8.28
N TRP A 255 9.68 1.71 7.29
CA TRP A 255 8.38 2.32 7.24
C TRP A 255 7.38 1.44 6.49
N ILE A 256 6.25 1.17 7.12
CA ILE A 256 5.05 0.64 6.47
C ILE A 256 4.19 1.83 6.05
N LYS A 257 3.98 1.99 4.74
CA LYS A 257 3.10 3.02 4.18
C LYS A 257 1.64 2.58 4.33
N ILE A 258 0.81 3.42 4.95
CA ILE A 258 -0.65 3.20 5.08
C ILE A 258 -1.37 3.96 3.97
N THR A 259 -1.10 5.26 3.89
CA THR A 259 -1.54 6.15 2.80
C THR A 259 -0.35 6.98 2.33
N THR A 260 -0.52 7.86 1.36
CA THR A 260 0.50 8.81 0.93
C THR A 260 0.94 9.73 2.06
N ASP A 261 0.02 10.08 2.95
CA ASP A 261 0.27 11.02 4.04
C ASP A 261 0.64 10.30 5.34
N VAL A 262 0.34 8.99 5.46
CA VAL A 262 0.47 8.21 6.70
C VAL A 262 1.41 7.02 6.56
N ARG A 263 2.39 6.94 7.46
CA ARG A 263 3.35 5.82 7.56
C ARG A 263 3.65 5.47 9.00
N VAL A 264 3.93 4.19 9.28
CA VAL A 264 4.24 3.67 10.61
C VAL A 264 5.61 2.99 10.60
N MET A 265 6.38 3.15 11.67
CA MET A 265 7.68 2.50 11.86
C MET A 265 7.80 1.96 13.27
N GLU A 266 8.52 0.85 13.39
CA GLU A 266 9.10 0.39 14.64
C GLU A 266 10.62 0.51 14.55
N SER A 267 11.24 1.10 15.58
CA SER A 267 12.69 1.13 15.73
C SER A 267 13.11 0.56 17.09
N LYS A 268 14.33 0.02 17.12
CA LYS A 268 14.99 -0.49 18.32
C LYS A 268 16.43 0.02 18.30
N TYR A 269 16.82 0.75 19.33
CA TYR A 269 18.14 1.33 19.50
C TYR A 269 18.71 0.87 20.84
N ARG A 270 19.99 0.47 20.89
CA ARG A 270 20.63 0.09 22.16
C ARG A 270 21.54 1.23 22.63
N SER A 271 21.09 1.90 23.68
CA SER A 271 21.86 2.93 24.39
C SER A 271 22.70 2.30 25.50
N ALA A 272 23.54 3.10 26.18
CA ALA A 272 24.21 2.69 27.40
C ALA A 272 23.23 2.31 28.52
N GLY A 273 22.04 2.93 28.54
CA GLY A 273 20.99 2.71 29.54
C GLY A 273 20.06 1.54 29.28
N GLY A 274 20.24 0.85 28.15
CA GLY A 274 19.40 -0.26 27.73
C GLY A 274 18.76 -0.06 26.37
N PRO A 275 17.93 -1.02 25.93
CA PRO A 275 17.20 -0.91 24.68
C PRO A 275 16.11 0.16 24.78
N ILE A 276 16.08 1.05 23.79
CA ILE A 276 15.02 2.00 23.50
C ILE A 276 14.25 1.47 22.31
N ARG A 277 12.94 1.40 22.45
CA ARG A 277 12.01 0.98 21.41
C ARG A 277 11.05 2.11 21.13
N VAL A 278 10.86 2.43 19.86
CA VAL A 278 9.94 3.49 19.43
C VAL A 278 8.95 2.91 18.43
N LEU A 279 7.67 3.15 18.67
CA LEU A 279 6.60 2.90 17.71
C LEU A 279 6.05 4.24 17.26
N LEU A 280 6.21 4.55 15.98
CA LEU A 280 6.00 5.89 15.43
C LEU A 280 4.97 5.86 14.29
N ARG A 281 4.01 6.77 14.29
CA ARG A 281 3.13 7.06 13.16
C ARG A 281 3.35 8.51 12.73
N LEU A 282 3.60 8.71 11.46
CA LEU A 282 3.66 10.04 10.85
C LEU A 282 2.39 10.31 10.06
N LYS A 283 1.93 11.55 10.12
CA LYS A 283 0.92 12.13 9.24
C LYS A 283 1.47 13.43 8.66
N ASN A 284 1.44 13.58 7.34
CA ASN A 284 2.00 14.73 6.62
C ASN A 284 3.46 15.03 7.05
N ASP A 285 4.28 13.99 7.16
CA ASP A 285 5.69 14.04 7.58
C ASP A 285 5.97 14.57 9.00
N THR A 286 4.94 14.72 9.82
CA THR A 286 5.04 15.08 11.25
C THR A 286 4.56 13.96 12.15
N ILE A 287 5.03 13.95 13.41
CA ILE A 287 4.66 12.95 14.41
C ILE A 287 3.18 13.10 14.78
N ASP A 288 2.38 12.11 14.40
CA ASP A 288 0.94 12.03 14.70
C ASP A 288 0.66 11.09 15.88
N ASP A 289 1.55 10.15 16.14
CA ASP A 289 1.50 9.30 17.33
C ASP A 289 2.87 8.66 17.58
N ILE A 290 3.32 8.64 18.83
CA ILE A 290 4.61 8.09 19.24
C ILE A 290 4.46 7.37 20.58
N VAL A 291 5.03 6.17 20.66
CA VAL A 291 5.15 5.41 21.92
C VAL A 291 6.60 5.02 22.09
N ILE A 292 7.19 5.42 23.21
CA ILE A 292 8.57 5.15 23.59
C ILE A 292 8.56 4.16 24.74
N SER A 293 9.40 3.13 24.65
CA SER A 293 9.59 2.15 25.72
C SER A 293 11.08 1.93 25.94
N CYS A 294 11.49 1.97 27.20
CA CYS A 294 12.86 1.73 27.62
C CYS A 294 12.88 0.73 28.78
N GLU A 295 13.73 -0.29 28.72
CA GLU A 295 13.97 -1.18 29.86
C GLU A 295 15.07 -0.58 30.75
N PHE A 296 14.69 -0.05 31.92
CA PHE A 296 15.62 0.58 32.87
C PHE A 296 16.17 -0.44 33.86
N ALA A 297 17.50 -0.46 34.03
CA ALA A 297 18.13 -1.28 35.07
C ALA A 297 18.04 -0.65 36.48
N PHE A 298 17.93 0.67 36.63
CA PHE A 298 17.86 1.33 37.95
C PHE A 298 17.08 2.66 37.90
N HIS A 299 16.11 2.81 38.82
CA HIS A 299 15.33 4.01 39.21
C HIS A 299 14.89 5.00 38.10
N SER A 300 13.59 4.96 37.81
CA SER A 300 12.82 5.80 36.88
C SER A 300 13.08 7.31 37.01
N GLN A 301 13.34 8.03 35.91
CA GLN A 301 13.23 9.50 35.92
C GLN A 301 12.74 10.17 34.62
N ILE A 302 12.61 9.51 33.48
CA ILE A 302 12.09 10.20 32.27
C ILE A 302 10.57 10.01 32.20
N ASP A 303 9.82 11.12 32.27
CA ASP A 303 8.41 11.14 31.90
C ASP A 303 8.28 10.90 30.39
N LEU A 304 8.22 9.63 30.01
CA LEU A 304 8.11 9.22 28.61
C LEU A 304 6.81 9.73 28.00
N LYS A 305 5.72 9.77 28.76
CA LYS A 305 4.44 10.24 28.24
C LYS A 305 4.48 11.75 27.97
N GLY A 306 5.05 12.53 28.88
CA GLY A 306 5.29 13.95 28.66
C GLY A 306 6.23 14.21 27.48
N LEU A 307 7.26 13.38 27.29
CA LEU A 307 8.17 13.47 26.15
C LEU A 307 7.45 13.17 24.83
N GLU A 308 6.65 12.10 24.79
CA GLU A 308 5.80 11.74 23.65
C GLU A 308 4.89 12.92 23.27
N ASP A 309 4.17 13.48 24.24
CA ASP A 309 3.28 14.63 24.02
C ASP A 309 4.05 15.87 23.52
N HIS A 310 5.28 16.10 23.98
CA HIS A 310 6.14 17.19 23.53
C HIS A 310 6.65 17.02 22.09
N LEU A 311 6.72 15.78 21.60
CA LEU A 311 7.19 15.45 20.26
C LEU A 311 6.07 15.49 19.21
N MET A 312 4.81 15.52 19.63
CA MET A 312 3.66 15.59 18.74
C MET A 312 3.74 16.80 17.80
N GLY A 313 3.45 16.58 16.52
CA GLY A 313 3.50 17.59 15.47
C GLY A 313 4.91 17.97 14.99
N GLN A 314 5.98 17.43 15.60
CA GLN A 314 7.34 17.69 15.14
C GLN A 314 7.68 16.88 13.88
N PRO A 315 8.53 17.40 12.98
CA PRO A 315 9.08 16.59 11.90
C PRO A 315 10.14 15.61 12.42
N VAL A 316 10.28 14.46 11.77
CA VAL A 316 11.33 13.47 12.08
C VAL A 316 12.65 13.90 11.42
N GLU A 317 13.20 15.00 11.91
CA GLU A 317 14.47 15.57 11.47
C GLU A 317 15.40 15.70 12.67
N ALA A 318 16.65 15.24 12.53
CA ALA A 318 17.63 15.19 13.62
C ALA A 318 17.72 16.50 14.41
N GLY A 319 17.81 17.63 13.71
CA GLY A 319 17.91 18.94 14.34
C GLY A 319 16.65 19.37 15.09
N SER A 320 15.47 19.07 14.56
CA SER A 320 14.19 19.44 15.22
C SER A 320 13.95 18.57 16.46
N LEU A 321 14.16 17.27 16.32
CA LEU A 321 14.04 16.31 17.42
C LEU A 321 15.02 16.65 18.53
N LEU A 322 16.30 16.89 18.20
CA LEU A 322 17.32 17.19 19.22
C LEU A 322 16.99 18.46 20.02
N ARG A 323 16.53 19.53 19.34
CA ARG A 323 16.10 20.76 20.03
C ARG A 323 14.92 20.50 20.96
N THR A 324 13.91 19.79 20.48
CA THR A 324 12.69 19.49 21.26
C THR A 324 13.01 18.63 22.47
N ILE A 325 13.78 17.56 22.29
CA ILE A 325 14.15 16.63 23.37
C ILE A 325 15.04 17.33 24.40
N LYS A 326 16.01 18.15 23.97
CA LYS A 326 16.83 18.94 24.89
C LYS A 326 16.00 19.93 25.72
N SER A 327 15.02 20.59 25.09
CA SER A 327 14.09 21.49 25.79
C SER A 327 13.27 20.75 26.85
N PHE A 328 12.77 19.56 26.52
CA PHE A 328 12.02 18.72 27.46
C PHE A 328 12.90 18.27 28.64
N TYR A 329 14.12 17.81 28.37
CA TYR A 329 15.06 17.38 29.41
C TYR A 329 15.41 18.54 30.36
N ALA A 330 15.70 19.72 29.82
CA ALA A 330 16.00 20.90 30.61
C ALA A 330 14.80 21.35 31.48
N SER A 331 13.58 21.28 30.95
CA SER A 331 12.37 21.73 31.64
C SER A 331 11.94 20.80 32.79
N ASN A 332 12.39 19.54 32.77
CA ASN A 332 12.05 18.52 33.76
C ASN A 332 13.25 18.14 34.66
N ASP A 333 14.33 18.93 34.62
CA ASP A 333 15.60 18.68 35.35
C ASP A 333 16.14 17.25 35.17
N LEU A 334 15.97 16.70 33.96
CA LEU A 334 16.36 15.34 33.64
C LEU A 334 17.86 15.26 33.33
N GLN A 335 18.64 14.80 34.29
CA GLN A 335 20.03 14.40 34.07
C GLN A 335 20.14 12.88 33.90
N SER A 336 19.68 12.36 32.76
CA SER A 336 19.91 10.96 32.43
C SER A 336 21.34 10.78 31.92
N ALA A 337 22.26 10.35 32.79
CA ALA A 337 23.63 10.01 32.41
C ALA A 337 23.73 8.76 31.51
N VAL A 338 22.63 8.03 31.33
CA VAL A 338 22.61 6.71 30.68
C VAL A 338 21.82 6.70 29.36
N ILE A 339 20.81 7.57 29.22
CA ILE A 339 20.06 7.79 27.97
C ILE A 339 20.04 9.27 27.65
N THR A 340 20.86 9.66 26.68
CA THR A 340 21.03 11.05 26.26
C THR A 340 19.93 11.48 25.29
N PRO A 341 19.72 12.80 25.10
CA PRO A 341 18.89 13.31 24.01
C PRO A 341 19.28 12.77 22.64
N ASP A 342 20.59 12.60 22.39
CA ASP A 342 21.11 12.03 21.14
C ASP A 342 20.70 10.56 20.98
N ASP A 343 20.73 9.75 22.04
CA ASP A 343 20.23 8.37 21.99
C ASP A 343 18.74 8.32 21.61
N MET A 344 17.93 9.23 22.15
CA MET A 344 16.50 9.34 21.82
C MET A 344 16.29 9.76 20.36
N VAL A 345 17.07 10.72 19.85
CA VAL A 345 17.01 11.13 18.43
C VAL A 345 17.32 9.94 17.52
N ARG A 346 18.42 9.21 17.80
CA ARG A 346 18.83 8.05 17.01
C ARG A 346 17.77 6.95 17.04
N ALA A 347 17.17 6.71 18.21
CA ALA A 347 16.07 5.77 18.35
C ALA A 347 14.85 6.19 17.50
N ILE A 348 14.40 7.44 17.59
CA ILE A 348 13.24 7.95 16.84
C ILE A 348 13.50 7.93 15.32
N MET A 349 14.72 8.24 14.89
CA MET A 349 15.12 8.21 13.48
C MET A 349 15.31 6.79 12.91
N GLY A 350 15.30 5.77 13.77
CA GLY A 350 15.51 4.39 13.35
C GLY A 350 16.94 4.09 12.92
N GLU A 351 17.91 4.83 13.45
CA GLU A 351 19.33 4.53 13.20
C GLU A 351 19.68 3.15 13.77
N LYS A 352 20.37 2.35 12.95
CA LYS A 352 20.91 1.07 13.40
C LYS A 352 22.24 1.33 14.10
N ASN A 353 22.46 0.61 15.21
CA ASN A 353 23.78 0.51 15.83
C ASN A 353 24.79 -0.19 14.92
#